data_AF-A0A258JN45-F1
#
_entry.id   AF-A0A258JN45-F1
#
_cell.length_a   1.000
_cell.length_b   1.000
_cell.length_c   1.000
_cell.angle_alpha   90.00
_cell.angle_beta   90.00
_cell.angle_gamma   90.00
#
_symmetry.space_group_name_H-M   'P 1'
#
loop_
_entity.id
_entity.type
_entity.pdbx_description
1 polymer ?
#
loop_
_entity_poly.entity_id
_entity_poly.type
_entity_poly.pdbx_seq_one_letter_code
_entity_poly.pdbx_strand_id
1 'polypeptide(L)'
;MIKNNSKSGTSLLTAIQDERAFELGGEGQRKMDLVRWGLLGKKVNELQAQMTAMADALRATGSYTFPNGNVISSHIYTKTFTLAQAQTLGLNKILTGNNYVAESDPLYPLLFPGWRGTATDWKPAQGVTLKNTILGIKGLFKPLTPTEITAATTAGYAKVAYGIDLVNDESKPWEVNINGVFGGYLPADFTANYSPLYLVAIPAATIQASGGKVSNNYGFPNQ
;
A
#
# COMPACT_ATOMS: atom_id res chain seq x y z
N MET A 1 9.82 -14.34 3.27
CA MET A 1 10.63 -15.48 3.79
C MET A 1 10.88 -15.24 5.28
N ILE A 2 10.39 -16.12 6.17
CA ILE A 2 10.61 -15.99 7.62
C ILE A 2 12.11 -16.16 7.93
N LYS A 3 12.82 -15.04 8.12
CA LYS A 3 14.28 -15.02 8.30
C LYS A 3 14.76 -15.26 9.74
N ASN A 4 13.98 -15.89 10.63
CA ASN A 4 14.41 -16.16 12.01
C ASN A 4 13.82 -17.45 12.58
N ASN A 5 14.68 -18.45 12.78
CA ASN A 5 14.35 -19.78 13.33
C ASN A 5 14.18 -19.80 14.87
N SER A 6 14.09 -18.63 15.51
CA SER A 6 14.02 -18.46 16.97
C SER A 6 12.63 -18.15 17.52
N LYS A 7 11.62 -18.00 16.65
CA LYS A 7 10.24 -17.73 17.08
C LYS A 7 9.55 -19.03 17.51
N SER A 8 8.76 -18.97 18.59
CA SER A 8 7.95 -20.09 19.08
C SER A 8 6.59 -19.61 19.59
N GLY A 9 5.66 -20.57 19.79
CA GLY A 9 4.31 -20.31 20.30
C GLY A 9 3.58 -19.21 19.52
N THR A 10 2.97 -18.27 20.25
CA THR A 10 2.22 -17.14 19.67
C THR A 10 3.06 -16.30 18.72
N SER A 11 4.35 -16.09 19.01
CA SER A 11 5.22 -15.25 18.16
C SER A 11 5.49 -15.87 16.78
N LEU A 12 5.58 -17.20 16.73
CA LEU A 12 5.71 -17.94 15.48
C LEU A 12 4.39 -17.93 14.72
N LEU A 13 3.27 -18.14 15.42
CA LEU A 13 1.95 -18.08 14.81
C LEU A 13 1.68 -16.71 14.16
N THR A 14 1.97 -15.60 14.85
CA THR A 14 1.82 -14.26 14.27
C THR A 14 2.71 -14.07 13.04
N ALA A 15 3.96 -14.53 13.09
CA ALA A 15 4.86 -14.44 11.92
C ALA A 15 4.34 -15.24 10.71
N ILE A 16 3.76 -16.42 10.94
CA ILE A 16 3.12 -17.21 9.87
C ILE A 16 1.88 -16.50 9.33
N GLN A 17 1.06 -15.91 10.19
CA GLN A 17 -0.13 -15.16 9.81
C GLN A 17 0.20 -13.91 8.98
N ASP A 18 1.32 -13.24 9.29
CA ASP A 18 1.81 -12.09 8.53
C ASP A 18 2.45 -12.51 7.21
N GLU A 19 3.26 -13.59 7.20
CA GLU A 19 3.86 -14.12 5.97
C GLU A 19 2.78 -14.56 4.96
N ARG A 20 1.69 -15.21 5.42
CA ARG A 20 0.55 -15.54 4.56
C ARG A 20 -0.12 -14.31 3.97
N ALA A 21 -0.10 -13.17 4.67
CA ALA A 21 -0.64 -11.92 4.15
C ALA A 21 0.25 -11.35 3.04
N PHE A 22 1.57 -11.45 3.20
CA PHE A 22 2.54 -10.95 2.23
C PHE A 22 2.62 -11.83 0.98
N GLU A 23 2.63 -13.15 1.16
CA GLU A 23 2.75 -14.11 0.07
C GLU A 23 1.47 -14.17 -0.77
N LEU A 24 0.30 -14.25 -0.13
CA LEU A 24 -0.99 -14.46 -0.79
C LEU A 24 -1.80 -13.16 -0.95
N GLY A 25 -1.08 -12.03 -0.96
CA GLY A 25 -1.67 -10.70 -1.11
C GLY A 25 -2.36 -10.55 -2.46
N GLY A 26 -3.67 -10.27 -2.46
CA GLY A 26 -4.46 -10.13 -3.68
C GLY A 26 -5.13 -11.43 -4.17
N GLU A 27 -4.85 -12.58 -3.54
CA GLU A 27 -5.39 -13.89 -3.95
C GLU A 27 -6.72 -14.27 -3.26
N GLY A 28 -7.38 -13.32 -2.57
CA GLY A 28 -8.66 -13.55 -1.89
C GLY A 28 -8.59 -14.36 -0.59
N GLN A 29 -7.41 -14.82 -0.17
CA GLN A 29 -7.24 -15.67 1.02
C GLN A 29 -7.33 -14.89 2.34
N ARG A 30 -6.89 -13.62 2.36
CA ARG A 30 -6.68 -12.87 3.61
C ARG A 30 -7.95 -12.74 4.46
N LYS A 31 -9.11 -12.49 3.85
CA LYS A 31 -10.38 -12.37 4.60
C LYS A 31 -10.73 -13.67 5.32
N MET A 32 -10.67 -14.79 4.59
CA MET A 32 -11.01 -16.12 5.12
C MET A 32 -10.03 -16.55 6.21
N ASP A 33 -8.76 -16.20 6.04
CA ASP A 33 -7.70 -16.41 7.02
C ASP A 33 -7.96 -15.70 8.35
N LEU A 34 -8.35 -14.42 8.29
CA LEU A 34 -8.68 -13.68 9.49
C LEU A 34 -9.95 -14.17 10.17
N VAL A 35 -10.94 -14.64 9.41
CA VAL A 35 -12.16 -15.26 9.94
C VAL A 35 -11.82 -16.51 10.74
N ARG A 36 -11.11 -17.48 10.13
CA ARG A 36 -10.79 -18.75 10.80
C ARG A 36 -9.89 -18.60 12.02
N TRP A 37 -9.13 -17.50 12.10
CA TRP A 37 -8.32 -17.18 13.27
C TRP A 37 -9.04 -16.33 14.32
N GLY A 38 -10.28 -15.89 14.08
CA GLY A 38 -10.99 -14.96 14.96
C GLY A 38 -10.34 -13.58 15.05
N LEU A 39 -9.57 -13.18 14.03
CA LEU A 39 -8.77 -11.95 14.01
C LEU A 39 -9.36 -10.86 13.10
N LEU A 40 -10.45 -11.14 12.38
CA LEU A 40 -11.02 -10.20 11.41
C LEU A 40 -11.38 -8.85 12.05
N GLY A 41 -12.16 -8.84 13.14
CA GLY A 41 -12.57 -7.58 13.79
C GLY A 41 -11.37 -6.77 14.28
N LYS A 42 -10.42 -7.44 14.94
CA LYS A 42 -9.17 -6.82 15.40
C LYS A 42 -8.39 -6.19 14.25
N LYS A 43 -8.19 -6.92 13.13
CA LYS A 43 -7.40 -6.43 11.99
C LYS A 43 -8.10 -5.32 11.21
N VAL A 44 -9.42 -5.34 11.13
CA VAL A 44 -10.21 -4.23 10.57
C VAL A 44 -10.02 -2.97 11.42
N ASN A 45 -10.13 -3.10 12.74
CA ASN A 45 -9.96 -1.97 13.66
C ASN A 45 -8.53 -1.41 13.64
N GLU A 46 -7.50 -2.27 13.65
CA GLU A 46 -6.10 -1.88 13.49
C GLU A 46 -5.86 -1.09 12.18
N LEU A 47 -6.43 -1.57 11.07
CA LEU A 47 -6.30 -0.90 9.77
C LEU A 47 -6.99 0.47 9.76
N GLN A 48 -8.23 0.56 10.26
CA GLN A 48 -8.97 1.82 10.35
C GLN A 48 -8.19 2.86 11.16
N ALA A 49 -7.66 2.46 12.32
CA ALA A 49 -6.85 3.35 13.15
C ALA A 49 -5.56 3.82 12.45
N GLN A 50 -4.82 2.89 11.82
CA GLN A 50 -3.58 3.22 11.12
C GLN A 50 -3.80 4.16 9.94
N MET A 51 -4.81 3.87 9.12
CA MET A 51 -5.10 4.70 7.99
C MET A 51 -5.64 6.07 8.46
N THR A 52 -6.44 6.13 9.55
CA THR A 52 -6.99 7.41 10.08
C THR A 52 -5.85 8.30 10.53
N ALA A 53 -4.91 7.76 11.30
CA ALA A 53 -3.70 8.48 11.73
C ALA A 53 -2.90 8.99 10.52
N MET A 54 -2.76 8.18 9.47
CA MET A 54 -2.13 8.62 8.23
C MET A 54 -2.89 9.79 7.57
N ALA A 55 -4.21 9.70 7.44
CA ALA A 55 -5.00 10.75 6.81
C ALA A 55 -4.95 12.07 7.58
N ASP A 56 -5.11 12.01 8.90
CA ASP A 56 -5.03 13.19 9.76
C ASP A 56 -3.64 13.83 9.69
N ALA A 57 -2.58 13.01 9.71
CA ALA A 57 -1.20 13.51 9.59
C ALA A 57 -0.92 14.12 8.22
N LEU A 58 -1.44 13.54 7.13
CA LEU A 58 -1.33 14.08 5.78
C LEU A 58 -2.01 15.46 5.65
N ARG A 59 -3.17 15.64 6.29
CA ARG A 59 -3.89 16.94 6.32
C ARG A 59 -3.21 17.96 7.22
N ALA A 60 -2.76 17.54 8.41
CA ALA A 60 -2.23 18.45 9.44
C ALA A 60 -0.76 18.84 9.22
N THR A 61 0.09 17.86 8.87
CA THR A 61 1.55 18.03 8.84
C THR A 61 2.15 17.82 7.45
N GLY A 62 1.36 17.31 6.51
CA GLY A 62 1.79 17.10 5.14
C GLY A 62 2.58 15.81 4.91
N SER A 63 2.74 14.94 5.92
CA SER A 63 3.35 13.61 5.78
C SER A 63 2.97 12.66 6.92
N TYR A 64 3.24 11.36 6.76
CA TYR A 64 3.07 10.36 7.82
C TYR A 64 4.17 9.30 7.77
N THR A 65 4.75 8.97 8.93
CA THR A 65 5.73 7.89 9.08
C THR A 65 5.05 6.67 9.70
N PHE A 66 5.04 5.56 8.97
CA PHE A 66 4.50 4.29 9.45
C PHE A 66 5.42 3.67 10.51
N PRO A 67 4.90 2.75 11.36
CA PRO A 67 5.71 2.07 12.38
C PRO A 67 6.92 1.30 11.83
N ASN A 68 6.90 0.91 10.56
CA ASN A 68 8.01 0.24 9.88
C ASN A 68 9.06 1.21 9.29
N GLY A 69 8.92 2.52 9.52
CA GLY A 69 9.82 3.56 9.04
C GLY A 69 9.53 4.07 7.63
N ASN A 70 8.57 3.47 6.90
CA ASN A 70 8.14 4.01 5.61
C ASN A 70 7.46 5.36 5.81
N VAL A 71 7.58 6.27 4.84
CA VAL A 71 6.95 7.59 4.90
C VAL A 71 6.09 7.82 3.66
N ILE A 72 4.96 8.47 3.84
CA ILE A 72 4.12 9.00 2.76
C ILE A 72 4.02 10.52 2.88
N SER A 73 4.13 11.23 1.75
CA SER A 73 3.99 12.69 1.69
C SER A 73 2.64 13.10 1.09
N SER A 74 2.08 14.22 1.56
CA SER A 74 0.86 14.82 1.02
C SER A 74 1.05 15.28 -0.43
N HIS A 75 2.23 15.84 -0.72
CA HIS A 75 2.62 16.33 -2.03
C HIS A 75 3.98 15.76 -2.43
N ILE A 76 4.14 15.57 -3.73
CA ILE A 76 5.41 15.21 -4.37
C ILE A 76 5.77 16.26 -5.41
N TYR A 77 7.00 16.20 -5.89
CA TYR A 77 7.51 17.11 -6.91
C TYR A 77 7.91 16.28 -8.11
N THR A 78 7.31 16.55 -9.26
CA THR A 78 7.55 15.76 -10.47
C THR A 78 8.06 16.61 -11.62
N LYS A 79 8.89 16.01 -12.47
CA LYS A 79 9.38 16.65 -13.69
C LYS A 79 9.54 15.60 -14.77
N THR A 80 9.00 15.85 -15.95
CA THR A 80 9.24 15.00 -17.11
C THR A 80 10.59 15.34 -17.72
N PHE A 81 11.44 14.35 -17.91
CA PHE A 81 12.71 14.43 -18.60
C PHE A 81 12.59 13.79 -19.97
N THR A 82 13.14 14.43 -21.00
CA THR A 82 13.42 13.73 -22.26
C THR A 82 14.57 12.75 -22.06
N LEU A 83 14.68 11.76 -22.94
CA LEU A 83 15.81 10.85 -22.95
C LEU A 83 17.16 11.60 -22.97
N ALA A 84 17.30 12.61 -23.83
CA ALA A 84 18.52 13.42 -23.92
C ALA A 84 18.85 14.10 -22.58
N GLN A 85 17.86 14.69 -21.91
CA GLN A 85 18.07 15.31 -20.60
C GLN A 85 18.51 14.29 -19.54
N ALA A 86 17.90 13.11 -19.51
CA ALA A 86 18.32 12.06 -18.59
C ALA A 86 19.75 11.56 -18.88
N GLN A 87 20.13 11.45 -20.17
CA GLN A 87 21.48 11.08 -20.57
C GLN A 87 22.53 12.12 -20.13
N THR A 88 22.21 13.42 -20.14
CA THR A 88 23.12 14.45 -19.60
C THR A 88 23.37 14.30 -18.09
N LEU A 89 22.47 13.63 -17.36
CA LEU A 89 22.65 13.29 -15.95
C LEU A 89 23.39 11.95 -15.74
N GLY A 90 23.81 11.28 -16.83
CA GLY A 90 24.51 9.99 -16.77
C GLY A 90 23.61 8.77 -16.94
N LEU A 91 22.32 8.94 -17.28
CA LEU A 91 21.42 7.80 -17.50
C LEU A 91 21.67 7.15 -18.86
N ASN A 92 22.48 6.10 -18.88
CA ASN A 92 22.79 5.36 -20.11
C ASN A 92 21.76 4.27 -20.43
N LYS A 93 21.27 3.57 -19.40
CA LYS A 93 20.28 2.48 -19.52
C LYS A 93 19.41 2.43 -18.26
N ILE A 94 18.14 2.05 -18.44
CA ILE A 94 17.25 1.74 -17.32
C ILE A 94 17.21 0.22 -17.14
N LEU A 95 17.95 -0.28 -16.17
CA LEU A 95 18.00 -1.70 -15.79
C LEU A 95 17.55 -1.85 -14.34
N THR A 96 16.96 -3.01 -14.02
CA THR A 96 16.55 -3.37 -12.66
C THR A 96 17.69 -3.40 -11.65
N GLY A 97 18.95 -3.45 -12.10
CA GLY A 97 20.14 -3.39 -11.25
C GLY A 97 20.64 -1.98 -10.90
N ASN A 98 20.10 -0.93 -11.52
CA ASN A 98 20.60 0.46 -11.38
C ASN A 98 19.61 1.38 -10.65
N ASN A 99 18.56 0.83 -10.05
CA ASN A 99 17.42 1.56 -9.44
C ASN A 99 17.62 1.96 -7.97
N TYR A 100 18.84 1.84 -7.45
CA TYR A 100 19.21 2.17 -6.07
C TYR A 100 20.51 2.98 -6.04
N VAL A 101 20.47 4.18 -6.62
CA VAL A 101 21.54 5.17 -6.45
C VAL A 101 21.40 5.90 -5.12
N ALA A 102 22.47 6.54 -4.65
CA ALA A 102 22.43 7.35 -3.42
C ALA A 102 21.50 8.56 -3.58
N GLU A 103 20.93 9.08 -2.48
CA GLU A 103 20.08 10.28 -2.50
C GLU A 103 20.77 11.52 -3.10
N SER A 104 22.10 11.59 -2.99
CA SER A 104 22.91 12.67 -3.56
C SER A 104 23.12 12.54 -5.07
N ASP A 105 22.83 11.38 -5.66
CA ASP A 105 22.99 11.14 -7.09
C ASP A 105 21.96 11.96 -7.90
N PRO A 106 22.36 12.71 -8.93
CA PRO A 106 21.44 13.43 -9.81
C PRO A 106 20.35 12.56 -10.44
N LEU A 107 20.59 11.25 -10.59
CA LEU A 107 19.66 10.26 -11.13
C LEU A 107 18.68 9.72 -10.07
N TYR A 108 18.87 10.03 -8.79
CA TYR A 108 18.00 9.53 -7.71
C TYR A 108 16.51 9.75 -7.99
N PRO A 109 16.05 10.94 -8.42
CA PRO A 109 14.63 11.15 -8.73
C PRO A 109 14.11 10.33 -9.91
N LEU A 110 15.00 9.86 -10.80
CA LEU A 110 14.65 9.09 -12.01
C LEU A 110 14.67 7.58 -11.75
N LEU A 111 15.53 7.13 -10.84
CA LEU A 111 15.83 5.72 -10.59
C LEU A 111 15.18 5.19 -9.31
N PHE A 112 14.80 6.08 -8.38
CA PHE A 112 14.15 5.72 -7.13
C PHE A 112 12.76 6.38 -6.98
N PRO A 113 11.72 5.63 -6.55
CA PRO A 113 11.74 4.21 -6.20
C PRO A 113 11.47 3.31 -7.39
N GLY A 114 12.50 2.61 -7.86
CA GLY A 114 12.35 1.50 -8.78
C GLY A 114 11.89 1.88 -10.19
N TRP A 115 11.91 0.87 -11.06
CA TRP A 115 11.61 0.95 -12.48
C TRP A 115 10.23 1.57 -12.78
N ARG A 116 10.18 2.63 -13.58
CA ARG A 116 8.96 3.31 -14.06
C ARG A 116 8.68 3.11 -15.56
N GLY A 117 9.29 2.09 -16.17
CA GLY A 117 8.88 1.56 -17.46
C GLY A 117 8.93 2.54 -18.65
N THR A 118 10.12 2.97 -19.06
CA THR A 118 10.41 3.35 -20.46
C THR A 118 11.88 3.02 -20.76
N ALA A 119 12.17 1.82 -21.26
CA ALA A 119 13.52 1.49 -21.69
C ALA A 119 13.92 2.42 -22.85
N THR A 120 15.13 2.98 -22.78
CA THR A 120 15.72 3.83 -23.83
C THR A 120 15.85 3.10 -25.17
N ASP A 121 15.83 1.77 -25.13
CA ASP A 121 16.13 0.88 -26.25
C ASP A 121 14.90 0.07 -26.73
N TRP A 122 13.70 0.38 -26.23
CA TRP A 122 12.51 -0.35 -26.68
C TRP A 122 12.16 0.03 -28.12
N LYS A 123 12.32 -0.93 -29.03
CA LYS A 123 11.73 -0.83 -30.37
C LYS A 123 10.22 -0.97 -30.20
N PRO A 124 9.41 0.05 -30.55
CA PRO A 124 7.97 -0.09 -30.47
C PRO A 124 7.49 -1.21 -31.39
N ALA A 125 6.42 -1.89 -30.98
CA ALA A 125 5.62 -2.65 -31.93
C ALA A 125 5.10 -1.71 -33.04
N GLN A 126 4.84 -2.26 -34.23
CA GLN A 126 4.34 -1.46 -35.35
C GLN A 126 3.05 -0.72 -34.95
N GLY A 127 3.02 0.60 -35.17
CA GLY A 127 1.89 1.46 -34.80
C GLY A 127 1.90 2.00 -33.36
N VAL A 128 2.92 1.69 -32.55
CA VAL A 128 3.08 2.27 -31.20
C VAL A 128 4.08 3.42 -31.22
N THR A 129 3.66 4.62 -30.83
CA THR A 129 4.58 5.75 -30.57
C THR A 129 4.94 5.76 -29.09
N LEU A 130 6.16 5.35 -28.77
CA LEU A 130 6.67 5.48 -27.40
C LEU A 130 7.00 6.94 -27.12
N LYS A 131 6.55 7.44 -25.97
CA LYS A 131 7.04 8.71 -25.44
C LYS A 131 8.42 8.45 -24.83
N ASN A 132 9.48 8.96 -25.47
CA ASN A 132 10.87 8.85 -25.00
C ASN A 132 11.15 9.80 -23.83
N THR A 133 10.34 9.67 -22.78
CA THR A 133 10.36 10.52 -21.59
C THR A 133 10.33 9.69 -20.32
N ILE A 134 10.91 10.23 -19.25
CA ILE A 134 10.98 9.60 -17.93
C ILE A 134 10.48 10.60 -16.91
N LEU A 135 9.68 10.14 -15.93
CA LEU A 135 9.18 10.98 -14.86
C LEU A 135 10.17 10.95 -13.68
N GLY A 136 10.79 12.09 -13.39
CA GLY A 136 11.53 12.30 -12.15
C GLY A 136 10.58 12.65 -11.02
N ILE A 137 10.79 12.05 -9.84
CA ILE A 137 9.94 12.22 -8.66
C ILE A 137 10.83 12.53 -7.45
N LYS A 138 10.48 13.59 -6.73
CA LYS A 138 11.04 13.93 -5.41
C LYS A 138 9.92 13.98 -4.38
N GLY A 139 10.24 13.68 -3.13
CA GLY A 139 9.26 13.81 -2.04
C GLY A 139 8.44 12.56 -1.75
N LEU A 140 8.58 11.46 -2.51
CA LEU A 140 7.63 10.33 -2.44
C LEU A 140 7.69 9.56 -1.12
N PHE A 141 8.89 9.16 -0.69
CA PHE A 141 9.14 8.42 0.56
C PHE A 141 9.93 9.22 1.60
N LYS A 142 10.14 10.50 1.33
CA LYS A 142 10.82 11.45 2.22
C LYS A 142 10.30 12.84 1.88
N PRO A 143 9.54 13.50 2.76
CA PRO A 143 9.06 14.86 2.55
C PRO A 143 10.24 15.79 2.30
N LEU A 144 10.11 16.68 1.33
CA LEU A 144 11.14 17.68 1.06
C LEU A 144 11.07 18.78 2.13
N THR A 145 12.24 19.20 2.61
CA THR A 145 12.39 20.41 3.43
C THR A 145 12.04 21.66 2.61
N PRO A 146 11.74 22.80 3.25
CA PRO A 146 11.47 24.06 2.54
C PRO A 146 12.58 24.44 1.54
N THR A 147 13.84 24.23 1.91
CA THR A 147 14.99 24.47 1.03
C THR A 147 15.01 23.54 -0.18
N GLU A 148 14.73 22.24 0.02
CA GLU A 148 14.67 21.27 -1.08
C GLU A 148 13.47 21.53 -2.01
N ILE A 149 12.35 22.03 -1.47
CA ILE A 149 11.18 22.46 -2.26
C ILE A 149 11.56 23.61 -3.18
N THR A 150 12.23 24.64 -2.65
CA THR A 150 12.71 25.76 -3.46
C THR A 150 13.66 25.26 -4.55
N ALA A 151 14.65 24.44 -4.20
CA ALA A 151 15.60 23.88 -5.16
C ALA A 151 14.90 23.03 -6.24
N ALA A 152 13.92 22.22 -5.88
CA ALA A 152 13.15 21.41 -6.83
C ALA A 152 12.33 22.29 -7.78
N THR A 153 11.68 23.33 -7.24
CA THR A 153 10.86 24.27 -8.03
C THR A 153 11.73 25.05 -9.02
N THR A 154 12.88 25.56 -8.58
CA THR A 154 13.87 26.22 -9.47
C THR A 154 14.41 25.27 -10.54
N ALA A 155 14.60 23.99 -10.20
CA ALA A 155 15.00 22.97 -11.17
C ALA A 155 13.86 22.55 -12.13
N GLY A 156 12.67 23.17 -12.03
CA GLY A 156 11.53 22.94 -12.92
C GLY A 156 10.66 21.73 -12.54
N TYR A 157 10.70 21.27 -11.29
CA TYR A 157 9.75 20.30 -10.79
C TYR A 157 8.43 20.98 -10.39
N ALA A 158 7.31 20.43 -10.83
CA ALA A 158 5.98 20.87 -10.46
C ALA A 158 5.53 20.16 -9.17
N LYS A 159 4.89 20.92 -8.26
CA LYS A 159 4.22 20.36 -7.08
C LYS A 159 2.96 19.61 -7.53
N VAL A 160 2.81 18.37 -7.09
CA VAL A 160 1.70 17.48 -7.44
C VAL A 160 1.06 16.95 -6.15
N ALA A 161 -0.26 16.97 -6.11
CA ALA A 161 -1.03 16.34 -5.06
C ALA A 161 -0.84 14.81 -5.14
N TYR A 162 -0.53 14.17 -4.01
CA TYR A 162 -0.26 12.74 -3.96
C TYR A 162 -1.02 12.09 -2.80
N GLY A 163 -0.44 12.05 -1.60
CA GLY A 163 -1.13 11.54 -0.42
C GLY A 163 -2.37 12.38 -0.07
N ILE A 164 -2.40 13.65 -0.43
CA ILE A 164 -3.54 14.52 -0.14
C ILE A 164 -4.78 14.14 -0.96
N ASP A 165 -4.63 13.69 -2.20
CA ASP A 165 -5.76 13.26 -3.04
C ASP A 165 -6.40 11.97 -2.51
N LEU A 166 -5.59 11.09 -1.89
CA LEU A 166 -6.10 9.88 -1.24
C LEU A 166 -7.09 10.19 -0.11
N VAL A 167 -6.94 11.36 0.54
CA VAL A 167 -7.65 11.69 1.77
C VAL A 167 -8.66 12.82 1.60
N ASN A 168 -8.68 13.51 0.46
CA ASN A 168 -9.56 14.65 0.19
C ASN A 168 -10.50 14.43 -1.01
N ASP A 169 -10.58 13.23 -1.59
CA ASP A 169 -11.48 12.95 -2.72
C ASP A 169 -12.96 12.91 -2.27
N GLU A 170 -13.64 14.06 -2.34
CA GLU A 170 -15.05 14.25 -1.97
C GLU A 170 -16.02 13.39 -2.81
N SER A 171 -15.62 12.97 -4.01
CA SER A 171 -16.46 12.13 -4.89
C SER A 171 -16.53 10.67 -4.43
N LYS A 172 -15.72 10.33 -3.44
CA LYS A 172 -15.34 8.99 -3.08
C LYS A 172 -15.17 8.94 -1.56
N PRO A 173 -16.29 8.92 -0.80
CA PRO A 173 -16.34 9.08 0.65
C PRO A 173 -15.72 7.91 1.42
N TRP A 174 -14.85 7.10 0.80
CA TRP A 174 -14.06 6.08 1.46
C TRP A 174 -12.92 6.63 2.32
N GLU A 175 -13.10 7.86 2.78
CA GLU A 175 -12.43 8.40 3.94
C GLU A 175 -12.33 7.33 5.02
N VAL A 176 -11.27 7.47 5.78
CA VAL A 176 -10.67 6.41 6.56
C VAL A 176 -11.46 6.07 7.84
N ASN A 177 -12.72 6.51 7.89
CA ASN A 177 -13.66 6.39 8.99
C ASN A 177 -14.99 5.75 8.49
N ILE A 178 -16.07 5.92 9.24
CA ILE A 178 -17.40 5.27 9.20
C ILE A 178 -18.03 4.96 7.83
N ASN A 179 -17.58 5.61 6.73
CA ASN A 179 -18.12 5.42 5.38
C ASN A 179 -17.13 4.81 4.37
N GLY A 180 -15.91 4.47 4.79
CA GLY A 180 -14.86 3.98 3.89
C GLY A 180 -14.39 2.56 4.08
N VAL A 181 -13.08 2.37 4.19
CA VAL A 181 -12.48 1.02 4.27
C VAL A 181 -13.09 0.26 5.45
N PHE A 182 -13.89 -0.76 5.14
CA PHE A 182 -14.72 -1.50 6.10
C PHE A 182 -15.75 -0.65 6.88
N GLY A 183 -16.34 0.38 6.26
CA GLY A 183 -17.36 1.26 6.88
C GLY A 183 -18.62 0.55 7.41
N GLY A 184 -18.83 -0.73 7.07
CA GLY A 184 -19.88 -1.57 7.66
C GLY A 184 -19.52 -2.23 8.99
N TYR A 185 -18.31 -2.03 9.51
CA TYR A 185 -17.88 -2.53 10.81
C TYR A 185 -17.12 -1.43 11.55
N LEU A 186 -17.80 -0.79 12.50
CA LEU A 186 -17.35 0.43 13.15
C LEU A 186 -16.46 0.09 14.37
N PRO A 187 -15.60 1.03 14.82
CA PRO A 187 -14.84 0.85 16.06
C PRO A 187 -15.73 0.56 17.29
N ALA A 188 -16.95 1.10 17.31
CA ALA A 188 -17.94 0.82 18.34
C ALA A 188 -18.41 -0.64 18.31
N ASP A 189 -18.57 -1.24 17.12
CA ASP A 189 -18.95 -2.65 16.97
C ASP A 189 -17.86 -3.58 17.49
N PHE A 190 -16.60 -3.25 17.23
CA PHE A 190 -15.46 -3.97 17.81
C PHE A 190 -15.44 -3.86 19.34
N THR A 191 -15.67 -2.67 19.89
CA THR A 191 -15.72 -2.42 21.34
C THR A 191 -16.88 -3.18 22.00
N ALA A 192 -18.03 -3.25 21.33
CA ALA A 192 -19.20 -4.01 21.74
C ALA A 192 -19.03 -5.54 21.54
N ASN A 193 -17.86 -5.99 21.06
CA ASN A 193 -17.56 -7.38 20.75
C ASN A 193 -18.55 -8.01 19.75
N TYR A 194 -19.09 -7.20 18.83
CA TYR A 194 -19.86 -7.71 17.70
C TYR A 194 -18.91 -8.36 16.69
N SER A 195 -19.30 -9.53 16.18
CA SER A 195 -18.55 -10.18 15.11
C SER A 195 -18.77 -9.41 13.80
N PRO A 196 -17.71 -9.12 13.01
CA PRO A 196 -17.91 -8.66 11.64
C PRO A 196 -18.76 -9.67 10.87
N LEU A 197 -19.63 -9.19 9.99
CA LEU A 197 -20.41 -10.05 9.12
C LEU A 197 -19.52 -10.64 8.03
N TYR A 198 -19.37 -11.96 8.04
CA TYR A 198 -18.68 -12.71 6.99
C TYR A 198 -19.50 -13.93 6.60
N LEU A 199 -19.57 -14.18 5.30
CA LEU A 199 -20.16 -15.39 4.74
C LEU A 199 -19.04 -16.38 4.50
N VAL A 200 -18.88 -17.34 5.42
CA VAL A 200 -17.99 -18.49 5.24
C VAL A 200 -18.84 -19.74 5.42
N ALA A 201 -19.08 -20.46 4.33
CA ALA A 201 -19.75 -21.74 4.40
C ALA A 201 -18.88 -22.70 5.23
N ILE A 202 -19.44 -23.20 6.34
CA ILE A 202 -18.83 -24.23 7.16
C ILE A 202 -18.98 -25.55 6.39
N PRO A 203 -17.88 -26.29 6.14
CA PRO A 203 -17.95 -27.58 5.46
C PRO A 203 -18.86 -28.56 6.21
N ALA A 204 -19.63 -29.37 5.47
CA ALA A 204 -20.58 -30.33 6.03
C ALA A 204 -19.94 -31.29 7.06
N ALA A 205 -18.70 -31.73 6.81
CA ALA A 205 -17.95 -32.59 7.72
C ALA A 205 -17.73 -31.94 9.11
N THR A 206 -17.45 -30.63 9.15
CA THR A 206 -17.27 -29.88 10.39
C THR A 206 -18.59 -29.71 11.15
N ILE A 207 -19.69 -29.47 10.43
CA ILE A 207 -21.04 -29.38 11.00
C ILE A 207 -21.45 -30.72 11.61
N GLN A 208 -21.27 -31.82 10.87
CA GLN A 208 -21.57 -33.18 11.33
C GLN A 208 -20.73 -33.55 12.56
N ALA A 209 -19.42 -33.29 12.52
CA ALA A 209 -18.51 -33.56 13.64
C ALA A 209 -18.84 -32.72 14.90
N SER A 210 -19.52 -31.57 14.75
CA SER A 210 -19.92 -30.74 15.89
C SER A 210 -21.07 -31.32 16.70
N GLY A 211 -21.81 -32.30 16.18
CA GLY A 211 -23.01 -32.85 16.82
C GLY A 211 -24.15 -31.84 16.92
N GLY A 212 -24.30 -30.97 15.91
CA GLY A 212 -25.36 -29.94 15.87
C GLY A 212 -25.06 -28.67 16.67
N LYS A 213 -23.82 -28.48 17.13
CA LYS A 213 -23.40 -27.29 17.89
C LYS A 213 -23.07 -26.08 17.01
N VAL A 214 -22.83 -26.29 15.72
CA VAL A 214 -22.65 -25.23 14.72
C VAL A 214 -23.48 -25.52 13.48
N SER A 215 -24.05 -24.48 12.88
CA SER A 215 -24.82 -24.53 11.63
C SER A 215 -24.43 -23.38 10.70
N ASN A 216 -24.59 -23.59 9.40
CA ASN A 216 -24.54 -22.51 8.41
C ASN A 216 -25.76 -21.59 8.55
N ASN A 217 -25.54 -20.29 8.34
CA ASN A 217 -26.57 -19.25 8.30
C ASN A 217 -26.51 -18.52 6.94
N TYR A 218 -27.52 -17.67 6.67
CA TYR A 218 -27.54 -16.79 5.49
C TYR A 218 -27.52 -17.53 4.13
N GLY A 219 -28.41 -18.53 3.97
CA GLY A 219 -28.69 -19.18 2.69
C GLY A 219 -27.77 -20.35 2.31
N PHE A 220 -26.80 -20.72 3.15
CA PHE A 220 -25.97 -21.91 2.93
C PHE A 220 -26.58 -23.17 3.55
N PRO A 221 -26.59 -24.32 2.84
CA PRO A 221 -27.09 -25.58 3.39
C PRO A 221 -26.18 -26.11 4.50
N ASN A 222 -26.77 -26.84 5.44
CA ASN A 222 -26.04 -27.60 6.48
C ASN A 222 -25.54 -28.97 5.98
N GLN A 223 -25.70 -29.23 4.68
CA GLN A 223 -25.58 -30.54 4.03
C GLN A 223 -24.63 -30.41 2.84
#